data_AF-L9VD56-F1
#
_entry.id   AF-L9VD56-F1
#
_cell.length_a   1.000
_cell.length_b   1.000
_cell.length_c   1.000
_cell.angle_alpha   90.00
_cell.angle_beta   90.00
_cell.angle_gamma   90.00
#
_symmetry.space_group_name_H-M   'P 1'
#
loop_
_entity.id
_entity.type
_entity.pdbx_description
1 polymer ?
#
loop_
_entity_poly.entity_id
_entity_poly.type
_entity_poly.pdbx_seq_one_letter_code
_entity_poly.pdbx_strand_id
1 'polypeptide(L)'
;MTGKYDLLVGLLSATDAIVVTTDTDESTVRDDYREWAGSGTLSVVDCASRSRGVETPDSEDVRYVSDPGNLTRVGTAFTDLLDRRSGTTGRVGLHSISPLLVYADLRSVYRFLQVFTGQVRSSGWSCFATFDPTMHDEQATNTVLDPFDARIETRETDGRREARVAGLDPNASEWMAF
;
A
#
# COMPACT_ATOMS: atom_id res chain seq x y z
N MET A 1 -10.67 -0.21 -15.18
CA MET A 1 -9.85 -0.50 -13.97
C MET A 1 -10.52 0.23 -12.82
N THR A 2 -10.79 -0.42 -11.69
CA THR A 2 -11.64 0.16 -10.62
C THR A 2 -11.03 1.36 -9.87
N GLY A 3 -9.82 1.80 -10.21
CA GLY A 3 -9.19 3.02 -9.67
C GLY A 3 -8.60 2.88 -8.26
N LYS A 4 -8.36 1.65 -7.77
CA LYS A 4 -7.82 1.41 -6.42
C LYS A 4 -6.49 2.14 -6.17
N TYR A 5 -5.60 2.14 -7.16
CA TYR A 5 -4.32 2.83 -7.06
C TYR A 5 -4.50 4.34 -6.99
N ASP A 6 -5.29 4.92 -7.90
CA ASP A 6 -5.55 6.36 -7.91
C ASP A 6 -6.21 6.83 -6.61
N LEU A 7 -7.15 6.03 -6.07
CA LEU A 7 -7.75 6.28 -4.77
C LEU A 7 -6.72 6.22 -3.63
N LEU A 8 -5.82 5.23 -3.66
CA LEU A 8 -4.72 5.14 -2.69
C LEU A 8 -3.87 6.42 -2.75
N VAL A 9 -3.40 6.82 -3.93
CA VAL A 9 -2.55 8.01 -4.09
C VAL A 9 -3.27 9.27 -3.59
N GLY A 10 -4.55 9.46 -3.92
CA GLY A 10 -5.35 10.57 -3.40
C GLY A 10 -5.54 10.55 -1.88
N LEU A 11 -5.64 9.36 -1.27
CA LEU A 11 -5.64 9.23 0.19
C LEU A 11 -4.27 9.58 0.79
N LEU A 12 -3.16 9.34 0.10
CA LEU A 12 -1.83 9.63 0.64
C LEU A 12 -1.42 11.10 0.45
N SER A 13 -1.90 11.77 -0.59
CA SER A 13 -1.47 13.14 -0.97
C SER A 13 -1.81 14.23 0.06
N ALA A 14 -2.75 13.96 0.96
CA ALA A 14 -3.20 14.91 1.99
C ALA A 14 -2.22 15.09 3.17
N THR A 15 -1.15 14.30 3.27
CA THR A 15 -0.22 14.30 4.42
C THR A 15 1.14 13.68 4.04
N ASP A 16 2.06 13.61 4.99
CA ASP A 16 3.32 12.88 4.83
C ASP A 16 3.03 11.40 4.54
N ALA A 17 3.74 10.84 3.57
CA ALA A 17 3.45 9.52 3.03
C ALA A 17 4.69 8.63 2.93
N ILE A 18 4.51 7.36 3.27
CA ILE A 18 5.45 6.28 2.91
C ILE A 18 4.71 5.29 2.04
N VAL A 19 5.23 4.99 0.85
CA VAL A 19 4.62 4.02 -0.07
C VAL A 19 5.54 2.82 -0.24
N VAL A 20 5.04 1.62 0.04
CA VAL A 20 5.66 0.36 -0.34
C VAL A 20 5.01 -0.11 -1.64
N THR A 21 5.82 -0.28 -2.68
CA THR A 21 5.35 -0.73 -3.99
C THR A 21 5.93 -2.07 -4.40
N THR A 22 5.11 -2.92 -5.02
CA THR A 22 5.50 -4.30 -5.40
C THR A 22 5.44 -4.57 -6.89
N ASP A 23 4.67 -3.77 -7.64
CA ASP A 23 4.45 -3.88 -9.09
C ASP A 23 4.54 -2.53 -9.82
N THR A 24 4.71 -1.43 -9.09
CA THR A 24 4.87 -0.07 -9.63
C THR A 24 6.23 0.49 -9.21
N ASP A 25 6.93 1.14 -10.13
CA ASP A 25 8.22 1.77 -9.85
C ASP A 25 8.05 3.10 -9.11
N GLU A 26 9.09 3.52 -8.38
CA GLU A 26 9.02 4.74 -7.56
C GLU A 26 8.75 6.01 -8.38
N SER A 27 9.23 6.07 -9.62
CA SER A 27 9.12 7.28 -10.44
C SER A 27 7.66 7.54 -10.83
N THR A 28 6.95 6.48 -11.22
CA THR A 28 5.49 6.49 -11.43
C THR A 28 4.77 6.96 -10.16
N VAL A 29 5.07 6.37 -8.99
CA VAL A 29 4.44 6.78 -7.72
C VAL A 29 4.65 8.25 -7.41
N ARG A 30 5.84 8.79 -7.66
CA ARG A 30 6.13 10.21 -7.43
C ARG A 30 5.41 11.11 -8.40
N ASP A 31 5.30 10.71 -9.67
CA ASP A 31 4.56 11.46 -10.69
C ASP A 31 3.09 11.53 -10.31
N ASP A 32 2.47 10.38 -9.99
CA ASP A 32 1.05 10.30 -9.63
C ASP A 32 0.74 11.05 -8.32
N TYR A 33 1.63 10.96 -7.31
CA TYR A 33 1.50 11.72 -6.07
C TYR A 33 1.56 13.24 -6.31
N ARG A 34 2.38 13.69 -7.27
CA ARG A 34 2.47 15.10 -7.68
C ARG A 34 1.21 15.55 -8.44
N GLU A 35 0.63 14.69 -9.29
CA GLU A 35 -0.63 15.00 -9.99
C GLU A 35 -1.80 15.20 -9.01
N TRP A 36 -1.81 14.45 -7.90
CA TRP A 36 -2.76 14.64 -6.80
C TRP A 36 -2.47 15.87 -5.90
N ALA A 37 -1.57 16.76 -6.33
CA ALA A 37 -1.14 17.95 -5.59
C ALA A 37 -0.67 17.62 -4.15
N GLY A 38 0.04 16.51 -4.00
CA GLY A 38 0.57 16.07 -2.71
C GLY A 38 1.38 17.16 -2.01
N SER A 39 1.00 17.46 -0.77
CA SER A 39 1.57 18.57 0.01
C SER A 39 2.54 18.11 1.10
N GLY A 40 2.60 16.80 1.35
CA GLY A 40 3.51 16.18 2.30
C GLY A 40 4.80 15.68 1.66
N THR A 41 5.71 15.24 2.52
CA THR A 41 6.91 14.52 2.12
C THR A 41 6.57 13.09 1.72
N LEU A 42 7.21 12.58 0.66
CA LEU A 42 6.97 11.24 0.13
C LEU A 42 8.26 10.42 0.11
N SER A 43 8.24 9.31 0.83
CA SER A 43 9.28 8.28 0.77
C SER A 43 8.72 6.97 0.19
N VAL A 44 9.54 6.21 -0.55
CA VAL A 44 9.11 5.02 -1.31
C VAL A 44 10.03 3.83 -1.03
N VAL A 45 9.44 2.67 -0.77
CA VAL A 45 10.09 1.35 -0.87
C VAL A 45 9.67 0.74 -2.20
N ASP A 46 10.60 0.62 -3.15
CA ASP A 46 10.37 0.08 -4.48
C ASP A 46 10.85 -1.37 -4.56
N CYS A 47 9.91 -2.30 -4.75
CA CYS A 47 10.19 -3.72 -4.97
C CYS A 47 10.05 -4.15 -6.44
N ALA A 48 9.72 -3.22 -7.35
CA ALA A 48 9.40 -3.48 -8.75
C ALA A 48 10.57 -3.19 -9.70
N SER A 49 11.34 -2.13 -9.45
CA SER A 49 12.41 -1.67 -10.34
C SER A 49 13.54 -2.67 -10.46
N ARG A 50 14.08 -3.14 -9.33
CA ARG A 50 15.20 -4.09 -9.31
C ARG A 50 14.81 -5.49 -9.79
N SER A 51 13.56 -5.91 -9.56
CA SER A 51 13.06 -7.18 -10.12
C SER A 51 12.93 -7.15 -11.65
N ARG A 52 12.89 -5.95 -12.25
CA ARG A 52 12.92 -5.70 -13.70
C ARG A 52 14.33 -5.38 -14.26
N GLY A 53 15.37 -5.49 -13.43
CA GLY A 53 16.77 -5.27 -13.85
C GLY A 53 17.24 -3.82 -13.82
N VAL A 54 16.49 -2.91 -13.18
CA VAL A 54 16.93 -1.52 -12.99
C VAL A 54 17.85 -1.43 -11.76
N GLU A 55 19.12 -1.08 -11.97
CA GLU A 55 20.12 -0.95 -10.90
C GLU A 55 20.27 0.51 -10.44
N THR A 56 19.31 0.98 -9.65
CA THR A 56 19.37 2.31 -9.02
C THR A 56 19.83 2.19 -7.56
N PRO A 57 20.76 3.04 -7.09
CA PRO A 57 21.14 3.09 -5.68
C PRO A 57 20.02 3.70 -4.82
N ASP A 58 20.01 3.35 -3.53
CA ASP A 58 19.11 3.95 -2.56
C ASP A 58 19.40 5.45 -2.40
N SER A 59 18.36 6.24 -2.07
CA SER A 59 18.46 7.68 -1.84
C SER A 59 17.97 8.05 -0.43
N GLU A 60 17.81 9.33 -0.09
CA GLU A 60 17.26 9.71 1.21
C GLU A 60 15.83 9.17 1.40
N ASP A 61 14.99 9.34 0.38
CA ASP A 61 13.56 9.03 0.37
C ASP A 61 13.21 7.75 -0.39
N VAL A 62 14.17 7.05 -1.01
CA VAL A 62 13.90 5.82 -1.77
C VAL A 62 14.75 4.66 -1.27
N ARG A 63 14.09 3.54 -0.98
CA ARG A 63 14.73 2.23 -0.75
C ARG A 63 14.34 1.29 -1.87
N TYR A 64 15.30 0.52 -2.39
CA TYR A 64 15.02 -0.49 -3.39
C TYR A 64 15.20 -1.89 -2.82
N VAL A 65 14.22 -2.76 -3.02
CA VAL A 65 14.27 -4.18 -2.65
C VAL A 65 14.20 -5.02 -3.92
N SER A 66 15.16 -5.91 -4.11
CA SER A 66 15.28 -6.67 -5.37
C SER A 66 14.22 -7.76 -5.56
N ASP A 67 13.56 -8.17 -4.49
CA ASP A 67 12.60 -9.26 -4.49
C ASP A 67 11.43 -8.93 -3.55
N PRO A 68 10.21 -8.73 -4.07
CA PRO A 68 9.02 -8.50 -3.25
C PRO A 68 8.66 -9.71 -2.36
N GLY A 69 9.12 -10.92 -2.70
CA GLY A 69 8.99 -12.12 -1.86
C GLY A 69 9.88 -12.10 -0.61
N ASN A 70 10.91 -11.23 -0.57
CA ASN A 70 11.75 -11.07 0.60
C ASN A 70 11.11 -10.10 1.61
N LEU A 71 10.02 -10.55 2.23
CA LEU A 71 9.20 -9.79 3.17
C LEU A 71 10.02 -9.17 4.32
N THR A 72 11.10 -9.85 4.75
CA THR A 72 12.03 -9.30 5.75
C THR A 72 12.72 -8.04 5.24
N ARG A 73 13.27 -8.06 4.01
CA ARG A 73 13.91 -6.88 3.42
C ARG A 73 12.91 -5.75 3.16
N VAL A 74 11.69 -6.08 2.73
CA VAL A 74 10.61 -5.10 2.59
C VAL A 74 10.31 -4.43 3.93
N GLY A 75 10.13 -5.23 4.99
CA GLY A 75 9.88 -4.74 6.34
C GLY A 75 11.01 -3.89 6.91
N THR A 76 12.27 -4.29 6.71
CA THR A 76 13.44 -3.50 7.12
C THR A 76 13.51 -2.17 6.39
N ALA A 77 13.37 -2.17 5.06
CA ALA A 77 13.39 -0.94 4.27
C ALA A 77 12.25 0.02 4.66
N PHE A 78 11.07 -0.51 4.94
CA PHE A 78 9.95 0.26 5.45
C PHE A 78 10.24 0.84 6.84
N THR A 79 10.74 0.03 7.77
CA THR A 79 11.07 0.45 9.14
C THR A 79 12.12 1.56 9.13
N ASP A 80 13.16 1.45 8.28
CA ASP A 80 14.19 2.47 8.12
C ASP A 80 13.62 3.84 7.72
N LEU A 81 12.59 3.87 6.88
CA LEU A 81 11.91 5.10 6.47
C LEU A 81 10.97 5.61 7.56
N LEU A 82 10.23 4.71 8.21
CA LEU A 82 9.29 5.07 9.28
C LEU A 82 10.02 5.65 10.50
N ASP A 83 11.17 5.10 10.89
CA ASP A 83 11.96 5.57 12.02
C ASP A 83 12.48 7.00 11.83
N ARG A 84 12.78 7.39 10.58
CA ARG A 84 13.15 8.77 10.22
C ARG A 84 12.00 9.76 10.36
N ARG A 85 10.77 9.25 10.42
CA ARG A 85 9.54 10.01 10.61
C ARG A 85 9.03 9.96 12.06
N SER A 86 9.87 9.52 12.99
CA SER A 86 9.51 9.44 14.41
C SER A 86 9.02 10.80 14.93
N GLY A 87 7.87 10.77 15.63
CA GLY A 87 7.22 11.98 16.17
C GLY A 87 6.37 12.78 15.18
N THR A 88 6.24 12.32 13.93
CA THR A 88 5.32 12.91 12.93
C THR A 88 4.08 12.03 12.73
N THR A 89 3.06 12.57 12.07
CA THR A 89 1.87 11.83 11.65
C THR A 89 1.81 11.77 10.13
N GLY A 90 1.27 10.68 9.59
CA GLY A 90 1.20 10.48 8.15
C GLY A 90 0.42 9.24 7.77
N ARG A 91 0.51 8.87 6.49
CA ARG A 91 -0.17 7.71 5.92
C ARG A 91 0.83 6.78 5.23
N VAL A 92 0.60 5.49 5.38
CA VAL A 92 1.36 4.44 4.71
C VAL A 92 0.49 3.80 3.64
N GLY A 93 1.03 3.65 2.44
CA GLY A 93 0.43 2.91 1.34
C GLY A 93 1.18 1.63 1.04
N LEU A 94 0.47 0.51 0.87
CA LEU A 94 1.03 -0.73 0.31
C LEU A 94 0.35 -1.05 -1.02
N HIS A 95 1.08 -0.90 -2.12
CA HIS A 95 0.60 -1.10 -3.49
C HIS A 95 1.48 -2.09 -4.28
N SER A 96 1.10 -3.35 -4.43
CA SER A 96 -0.10 -4.00 -3.93
C SER A 96 0.23 -5.29 -3.16
N ILE A 97 -0.75 -5.83 -2.41
CA ILE A 97 -0.56 -7.08 -1.67
C ILE A 97 -0.51 -8.28 -2.62
N SER A 98 -1.25 -8.24 -3.73
CA SER A 98 -1.41 -9.39 -4.64
C SER A 98 -0.08 -9.94 -5.18
N PRO A 99 0.90 -9.11 -5.61
CA PRO A 99 2.23 -9.59 -5.98
C PRO A 99 2.97 -10.32 -4.85
N LEU A 100 2.80 -9.92 -3.58
CA LEU A 100 3.46 -10.62 -2.47
C LEU A 100 3.04 -12.09 -2.39
N LEU A 101 1.78 -12.40 -2.69
CA LEU A 101 1.24 -13.76 -2.71
C LEU A 101 1.70 -14.59 -3.92
N VAL A 102 2.29 -13.94 -4.94
CA VAL A 102 2.94 -14.64 -6.06
C VAL A 102 4.32 -15.17 -5.65
N TYR A 103 5.04 -14.43 -4.80
CA TYR A 103 6.43 -14.73 -4.44
C TYR A 103 6.60 -15.36 -3.04
N ALA A 104 5.60 -15.24 -2.17
CA ALA A 104 5.61 -15.78 -0.81
C ALA A 104 4.30 -16.50 -0.48
N ASP A 105 4.36 -17.47 0.43
CA ASP A 105 3.18 -18.20 0.86
C ASP A 105 2.23 -17.34 1.72
N LEU A 106 0.93 -17.68 1.70
CA LEU A 106 -0.13 -16.93 2.39
C LEU A 106 0.18 -16.71 3.89
N ARG A 107 0.77 -17.69 4.57
CA ARG A 107 1.07 -17.59 6.01
C ARG A 107 2.20 -16.58 6.26
N SER A 108 3.21 -16.57 5.40
CA SER A 108 4.30 -15.58 5.46
C SER A 108 3.78 -14.17 5.16
N VAL A 109 2.95 -14.00 4.13
CA VAL A 109 2.32 -12.70 3.82
C VAL A 109 1.43 -12.22 4.97
N TYR A 110 0.60 -13.09 5.54
CA TYR A 110 -0.23 -12.76 6.70
C TYR A 110 0.59 -12.26 7.88
N ARG A 111 1.66 -12.97 8.25
CA ARG A 111 2.56 -12.57 9.34
C ARG A 111 3.23 -11.23 9.08
N PHE A 112 3.68 -11.03 7.84
CA PHE A 112 4.25 -9.75 7.43
C PHE A 112 3.23 -8.62 7.59
N LEU A 113 2.00 -8.79 7.09
CA LEU A 113 0.94 -7.79 7.20
C LEU A 113 0.59 -7.49 8.67
N GLN A 114 0.50 -8.49 9.54
CA GLN A 114 0.26 -8.29 10.97
C GLN A 114 1.36 -7.44 11.64
N VAL A 115 2.62 -7.71 11.33
CA VAL A 115 3.75 -6.93 11.87
C VAL A 115 3.75 -5.52 11.26
N PHE A 116 3.58 -5.42 9.96
CA PHE A 116 3.58 -4.17 9.21
C PHE A 116 2.49 -3.21 9.71
N THR A 117 1.23 -3.64 9.74
CA THR A 117 0.12 -2.80 10.23
C THR A 117 0.27 -2.51 11.73
N GLY A 118 0.83 -3.44 12.50
CA GLY A 118 1.19 -3.23 13.90
C GLY A 118 2.19 -2.10 14.10
N GLN A 119 3.26 -2.06 13.31
CA GLN A 119 4.27 -1.00 13.34
C GLN A 119 3.67 0.36 12.96
N VAL A 120 2.89 0.43 11.88
CA VAL A 120 2.20 1.66 11.44
C VAL A 120 1.28 2.19 12.55
N ARG A 121 0.51 1.31 13.19
CA ARG A 121 -0.37 1.69 14.30
C ARG A 121 0.42 2.22 15.50
N SER A 122 1.54 1.57 15.84
CA SER A 122 2.39 1.99 16.96
C SER A 122 3.07 3.35 16.74
N SER A 123 3.29 3.76 15.48
CA SER A 123 3.81 5.10 15.16
C SER A 123 2.74 6.18 15.10
N GLY A 124 1.46 5.85 15.26
CA GLY A 124 0.35 6.79 15.13
C GLY A 124 0.01 7.17 13.68
N TRP A 125 0.50 6.40 12.71
CA TRP A 125 0.20 6.56 11.29
C TRP A 125 -1.01 5.71 10.88
N SER A 126 -1.62 6.02 9.74
CA SER A 126 -2.69 5.18 9.16
C SER A 126 -2.16 4.33 8.01
N CYS A 127 -2.64 3.09 7.86
CA CYS A 127 -2.23 2.19 6.78
C CYS A 127 -3.36 2.00 5.77
N PHE A 128 -3.04 2.12 4.48
CA PHE A 128 -3.91 1.76 3.37
C PHE A 128 -3.18 0.76 2.48
N ALA A 129 -3.89 -0.25 1.98
CA ALA A 129 -3.31 -1.23 1.08
C ALA A 129 -4.28 -1.55 -0.05
N THR A 130 -3.75 -1.75 -1.25
CA THR A 130 -4.54 -2.24 -2.37
C THR A 130 -4.39 -3.76 -2.50
N PHE A 131 -5.51 -4.42 -2.70
CA PHE A 131 -5.58 -5.86 -2.91
C PHE A 131 -6.57 -6.16 -4.03
N ASP A 132 -6.26 -7.15 -4.86
CA ASP A 132 -7.18 -7.62 -5.88
C ASP A 132 -7.77 -8.98 -5.51
N PRO A 133 -9.01 -9.03 -4.96
CA PRO A 133 -9.61 -10.26 -4.49
C PRO A 133 -9.95 -11.23 -5.63
N THR A 134 -10.01 -10.80 -6.90
CA THR A 134 -10.31 -11.72 -8.02
C THR A 134 -9.15 -12.64 -8.38
N MET A 135 -7.94 -12.34 -7.89
CA MET A 135 -6.76 -13.17 -8.11
C MET A 135 -6.56 -14.27 -7.05
N HIS A 136 -7.40 -14.31 -6.01
CA HIS A 136 -7.22 -15.18 -4.85
C HIS A 136 -8.53 -15.85 -4.47
N ASP A 137 -8.44 -17.00 -3.80
CA ASP A 137 -9.63 -17.63 -3.22
C ASP A 137 -10.17 -16.84 -2.02
N GLU A 138 -11.38 -17.20 -1.58
CA GLU A 138 -12.06 -16.53 -0.47
C GLU A 138 -11.29 -16.68 0.85
N GLN A 139 -10.64 -17.82 1.07
CA GLN A 139 -9.88 -18.07 2.29
C GLN A 139 -8.63 -17.18 2.37
N ALA A 140 -7.87 -17.10 1.28
CA ALA A 140 -6.72 -16.22 1.15
C ALA A 140 -7.13 -14.75 1.28
N THR A 141 -8.22 -14.36 0.62
CA THR A 141 -8.79 -13.01 0.74
C THR A 141 -9.12 -12.67 2.20
N ASN A 142 -9.87 -13.52 2.90
CA ASN A 142 -10.25 -13.26 4.28
C ASN A 142 -9.02 -13.20 5.22
N THR A 143 -8.03 -14.06 4.98
CA THR A 143 -6.78 -14.08 5.76
C THR A 143 -5.97 -12.79 5.56
N VAL A 144 -5.89 -12.29 4.33
CA VAL A 144 -5.17 -11.06 4.00
C VAL A 144 -5.85 -9.80 4.56
N LEU A 145 -7.18 -9.82 4.66
CA LEU A 145 -7.96 -8.69 5.17
C LEU A 145 -7.97 -8.61 6.71
N ASP A 146 -7.77 -9.72 7.42
CA ASP A 146 -7.80 -9.80 8.89
C ASP A 146 -6.90 -8.77 9.63
N PRO A 147 -5.69 -8.42 9.16
CA PRO A 147 -4.85 -7.40 9.81
C PRO A 147 -5.34 -5.94 9.63
N PHE A 148 -6.41 -5.71 8.89
CA PHE A 148 -6.94 -4.38 8.57
C PHE A 148 -8.29 -4.14 9.24
N ASP A 149 -8.52 -2.90 9.69
CA ASP A 149 -9.74 -2.53 10.41
C ASP A 149 -10.96 -2.38 9.49
N ALA A 150 -10.73 -2.12 8.20
CA ALA A 150 -11.78 -1.84 7.23
C ALA A 150 -11.31 -2.16 5.81
N ARG A 151 -12.27 -2.25 4.88
CA ARG A 151 -12.00 -2.30 3.44
C ARG A 151 -12.70 -1.18 2.71
N ILE A 152 -12.02 -0.63 1.71
CA ILE A 152 -12.61 0.28 0.74
C ILE A 152 -12.86 -0.54 -0.53
N GLU A 153 -14.14 -0.75 -0.84
CA GLU A 153 -14.54 -1.43 -2.06
C GLU A 153 -14.64 -0.40 -3.18
N THR A 154 -14.08 -0.72 -4.34
CA THR A 154 -14.08 0.15 -5.53
C THR A 154 -14.81 -0.53 -6.67
N ARG A 155 -15.59 0.23 -7.45
CA ARG A 155 -16.20 -0.26 -8.70
C ARG A 155 -16.17 0.82 -9.77
N GLU A 156 -16.46 0.39 -11.00
CA GLU A 156 -16.67 1.27 -12.14
C GLU A 156 -18.11 1.06 -12.64
N THR A 157 -18.92 2.11 -12.64
CA THR A 157 -20.32 2.11 -13.08
C THR A 157 -20.51 3.25 -14.07
N ASP A 158 -20.97 2.96 -15.29
CA ASP A 158 -21.22 3.98 -16.34
C ASP A 158 -20.04 4.95 -16.58
N GLY A 159 -18.81 4.42 -16.55
CA GLY A 159 -17.57 5.19 -16.73
C GLY A 159 -17.19 6.08 -15.53
N ARG A 160 -17.89 5.97 -14.40
CA ARG A 160 -17.55 6.63 -13.14
C ARG A 160 -16.97 5.63 -12.17
N ARG A 161 -15.93 6.05 -11.45
CA ARG A 161 -15.36 5.27 -10.36
C ARG A 161 -16.06 5.62 -9.06
N GLU A 162 -16.39 4.61 -8.30
CA GLU A 162 -17.10 4.75 -7.03
C GLU A 162 -16.40 3.92 -5.97
N ALA A 163 -16.38 4.43 -4.74
CA ALA A 163 -15.85 3.75 -3.57
C ALA A 163 -16.88 3.73 -2.45
N ARG A 164 -16.82 2.69 -1.62
CA ARG A 164 -17.54 2.63 -0.34
C ARG A 164 -16.69 1.99 0.74
N VAL A 165 -16.95 2.35 1.99
CA VAL A 165 -16.29 1.77 3.15
C VAL A 165 -17.14 0.63 3.69
N ALA A 166 -16.52 -0.52 3.98
CA ALA A 166 -17.14 -1.66 4.64
C ALA A 166 -16.23 -2.20 5.75
N GLY A 167 -16.81 -2.82 6.78
CA GLY A 167 -16.07 -3.46 7.88
C GLY A 167 -15.94 -2.63 9.16
N LEU A 168 -16.14 -1.30 9.11
CA LEU A 168 -16.19 -0.46 10.31
C LEU A 168 -17.56 -0.51 11.01
N ASP A 169 -18.62 -0.51 10.21
CA ASP A 169 -20.01 -0.59 10.65
C ASP A 169 -20.66 -1.88 10.15
N PRO A 170 -21.76 -2.35 10.78
CA PRO A 170 -22.52 -3.50 10.29
C PRO A 170 -23.02 -3.33 8.85
N ASN A 171 -23.28 -2.08 8.45
CA ASN A 171 -23.70 -1.72 7.11
C ASN A 171 -22.55 -1.00 6.39
N ALA A 172 -22.29 -1.39 5.14
CA ALA A 172 -21.37 -0.64 4.29
C ALA A 172 -21.93 0.78 4.03
N SER A 173 -21.03 1.74 3.83
CA SER A 173 -21.42 3.09 3.41
C SER A 173 -22.09 3.07 2.03
N GLU A 174 -22.76 4.16 1.70
CA GLU A 174 -23.18 4.45 0.34
C GLU A 174 -21.97 4.51 -0.60
N TRP A 175 -22.21 4.21 -1.87
CA TRP A 175 -21.23 4.40 -2.93
C TRP A 175 -21.06 5.90 -3.21
N MET A 176 -19.81 6.34 -3.27
CA MET A 176 -19.45 7.73 -3.54
C MET A 176 -18.48 7.79 -4.70
N ALA A 177 -18.69 8.73 -5.62
CA ALA A 177 -17.75 8.99 -6.70
C ALA A 177 -16.43 9.56 -6.13
N PHE A 178 -15.31 9.20 -6.77
CA PHE A 178 -13.98 9.73 -6.46
C PHE A 178 -13.17 9.96 -7.73
#